data_AF-A0AAC9K5S8-F1
#
_entry.id   AF-A0AAC9K5S8-F1
#
_cell.length_a   1.000
_cell.length_b   1.000
_cell.length_c   1.000
_cell.angle_alpha   90.00
_cell.angle_beta   90.00
_cell.angle_gamma   90.00
#
_symmetry.space_group_name_H-M   'P 1'
#
loop_
_entity.id
_entity.type
_entity.pdbx_description
1 polymer ?
#
loop_
_entity_poly.entity_id
_entity_poly.type
_entity_poly.pdbx_seq_one_letter_code
_entity_poly.pdbx_strand_id
1 'polypeptide(L)'
;MPHSSPATQRFLAPAQVAELLSIGVDEVIELVYAGRLRGSKLGAPARWRVEESSLSEYLAEQSEEARRMALWREANEASFPEVWGTSRRHGI
;
A
#
# COMPACT_ATOMS: atom_id res chain seq x y z
N MET A 1 -24.53 -10.01 20.13
CA MET A 1 -23.35 -10.50 19.37
C MET A 1 -23.63 -10.28 17.89
N PRO A 2 -22.94 -9.38 17.17
CA PRO A 2 -23.09 -9.35 15.71
C PRO A 2 -22.48 -10.63 15.14
N HIS A 3 -23.29 -11.38 14.40
CA HIS A 3 -22.84 -12.56 13.67
C HIS A 3 -21.95 -12.08 12.52
N SER A 4 -20.63 -12.26 12.64
CA SER A 4 -19.74 -12.16 11.49
C SER A 4 -20.14 -13.28 10.53
N SER A 5 -20.94 -12.97 9.51
CA SER A 5 -21.21 -13.93 8.44
C SER A 5 -19.84 -14.34 7.88
N PRO A 6 -19.60 -15.64 7.61
CA PRO A 6 -18.36 -16.03 6.95
C PRO A 6 -18.27 -15.19 5.67
N ALA A 7 -17.27 -14.31 5.59
CA ALA A 7 -17.14 -13.40 4.48
C ALA A 7 -17.03 -14.26 3.22
N THR A 8 -18.09 -14.29 2.41
CA THR A 8 -18.06 -14.96 1.12
C THR A 8 -16.83 -14.44 0.38
N GLN A 9 -15.92 -15.34 0.01
CA GLN A 9 -14.70 -14.95 -0.67
C GLN A 9 -15.10 -14.32 -2.01
N ARG A 10 -14.89 -13.01 -2.11
CA ARG A 10 -15.27 -12.20 -3.28
C ARG A 10 -14.08 -12.11 -4.22
N PHE A 11 -14.38 -12.23 -5.50
CA PHE A 11 -13.39 -12.23 -6.56
C PHE A 11 -13.66 -11.08 -7.52
N LEU A 12 -12.63 -10.31 -7.83
CA LEU A 12 -12.67 -9.18 -8.75
C LEU A 12 -11.99 -9.54 -10.07
N ALA A 13 -12.48 -9.00 -11.18
CA ALA A 13 -11.73 -9.01 -12.43
C ALA A 13 -10.47 -8.13 -12.30
N PRO A 14 -9.35 -8.47 -12.94
CA PRO A 14 -8.19 -7.58 -13.02
C PRO A 14 -8.53 -6.17 -13.49
N ALA A 15 -9.45 -6.04 -14.46
CA ALA A 15 -9.95 -4.74 -14.90
C ALA A 15 -10.65 -3.94 -13.78
N GLN A 16 -11.41 -4.59 -12.90
CA GLN A 16 -12.05 -3.89 -11.78
C GLN A 16 -11.02 -3.43 -10.75
N VAL A 17 -10.00 -4.24 -10.49
CA VAL A 17 -8.89 -3.86 -9.59
C VAL A 17 -8.09 -2.70 -10.17
N ALA A 18 -7.83 -2.72 -11.48
CA ALA A 18 -7.13 -1.66 -12.20
C ALA A 18 -7.87 -0.31 -12.05
N GLU A 19 -9.19 -0.31 -12.25
CA GLU A 19 -10.02 0.88 -12.03
C GLU A 19 -9.97 1.37 -10.58
N LEU A 20 -10.08 0.46 -9.60
CA LEU A 20 -10.04 0.81 -8.17
C LEU A 20 -8.71 1.42 -7.74
N LEU A 21 -7.61 0.94 -8.31
CA LEU A 21 -6.26 1.40 -8.00
C LEU A 21 -5.78 2.53 -8.93
N SER A 22 -6.54 2.85 -9.98
CA SER A 22 -6.14 3.78 -11.04
C SER A 22 -4.79 3.43 -11.70
N ILE A 23 -4.58 2.14 -11.99
CA ILE A 23 -3.38 1.60 -12.65
C ILE A 23 -3.74 0.77 -13.90
N GLY A 24 -2.74 0.33 -14.67
CA GLY A 24 -2.94 -0.57 -15.81
C GLY A 24 -3.42 -1.98 -15.41
N VAL A 25 -4.15 -2.65 -16.29
CA VAL A 25 -4.56 -4.07 -16.10
C VAL A 25 -3.33 -4.98 -16.11
N ASP A 26 -2.38 -4.69 -16.98
CA ASP A 26 -1.06 -5.32 -17.05
C ASP A 26 -0.31 -5.16 -15.72
N GLU A 27 -0.31 -3.98 -15.11
CA GLU A 27 0.27 -3.77 -13.78
C GLU A 27 -0.41 -4.63 -12.71
N VAL A 28 -1.74 -4.76 -12.73
CA VAL A 28 -2.46 -5.68 -11.81
C VAL A 28 -1.99 -7.13 -12.00
N ILE A 29 -1.79 -7.55 -13.25
CA ILE A 29 -1.30 -8.90 -13.56
C ILE A 29 0.15 -9.08 -13.06
N GLU A 30 1.01 -8.08 -13.20
CA GLU A 30 2.36 -8.08 -12.64
C GLU A 30 2.34 -8.18 -11.12
N LEU A 31 1.43 -7.47 -10.43
CA LEU A 31 1.26 -7.59 -8.98
C LEU A 31 0.84 -9.00 -8.56
N VAL A 32 0.02 -9.68 -9.37
CA VAL A 32 -0.34 -11.09 -9.15
C VAL A 32 0.86 -12.01 -9.35
N TYR A 33 1.64 -11.82 -10.42
CA TYR A 33 2.86 -12.59 -10.66
C TYR A 33 3.93 -12.38 -9.59
N ALA A 34 4.05 -11.16 -9.07
CA ALA A 34 4.94 -10.80 -7.98
C ALA A 34 4.47 -11.33 -6.61
N GLY A 35 3.29 -11.95 -6.54
CA GLY A 35 2.71 -12.46 -5.29
C GLY A 35 2.20 -11.37 -4.35
N ARG A 36 2.12 -10.11 -4.80
CA ARG A 36 1.59 -8.98 -4.02
C ARG A 36 0.06 -8.98 -3.98
N LEU A 37 -0.57 -9.55 -5.00
CA LEU A 37 -2.01 -9.80 -5.05
C LEU A 37 -2.28 -11.30 -5.25
N ARG A 38 -3.19 -11.86 -4.45
CA ARG A 38 -3.65 -13.24 -4.66
C ARG A 38 -4.60 -13.30 -5.84
N GLY A 39 -4.14 -13.95 -6.91
CA GLY A 39 -4.90 -14.19 -8.13
C GLY A 39 -5.02 -15.66 -8.49
N SER A 40 -6.16 -16.05 -9.05
CA SER A 40 -6.41 -17.40 -9.57
C SER A 40 -7.09 -17.35 -10.94
N LYS A 41 -6.74 -18.28 -11.84
CA LYS A 41 -7.45 -18.44 -13.11
C LYS A 41 -8.67 -19.34 -12.91
N LEU A 42 -9.86 -18.79 -13.11
CA LEU A 42 -11.14 -19.47 -12.89
C LEU A 42 -11.96 -19.55 -14.19
N GLY A 43 -12.74 -20.62 -14.33
CA GLY A 43 -13.70 -20.84 -15.43
C GLY A 43 -13.12 -21.43 -16.72
N ALA A 44 -13.97 -21.54 -17.73
CA ALA A 44 -13.63 -21.99 -19.08
C ALA A 44 -14.24 -21.02 -20.13
N PRO A 45 -13.43 -20.24 -20.87
CA PRO A 45 -11.97 -20.16 -20.81
C PRO A 45 -11.47 -19.57 -19.48
N ALA A 46 -10.26 -19.95 -19.09
CA ALA A 46 -9.66 -19.56 -17.82
C ALA A 46 -9.42 -18.04 -17.79
N ARG A 47 -10.03 -17.34 -16.83
CA ARG A 47 -9.89 -15.88 -16.64
C ARG A 47 -9.31 -15.59 -15.27
N TRP A 48 -8.37 -14.65 -15.22
CA TRP A 48 -7.82 -14.17 -13.96
C TRP A 48 -8.90 -13.56 -13.07
N ARG A 49 -8.81 -13.86 -11.78
CA ARG A 49 -9.63 -13.34 -10.70
C ARG A 49 -8.75 -13.04 -9.50
N VAL A 50 -8.91 -11.86 -8.92
CA VAL A 50 -8.17 -11.40 -7.74
C VAL A 50 -9.07 -11.49 -6.52
N GLU A 51 -8.55 -11.99 -5.40
CA GLU A 51 -9.29 -12.01 -4.14
C GLU A 51 -9.44 -10.57 -3.60
N GLU A 52 -10.67 -10.14 -3.30
CA GLU A 52 -10.95 -8.80 -2.75
C GLU A 52 -10.28 -8.59 -1.38
N SER A 53 -10.19 -9.64 -0.56
CA SER A 53 -9.45 -9.60 0.71
C SER A 53 -7.98 -9.30 0.49
N SER A 54 -7.37 -9.87 -0.55
CA SER A 54 -5.96 -9.62 -0.87
C SER A 54 -5.73 -8.19 -1.33
N LEU A 55 -6.67 -7.59 -2.07
CA LEU A 55 -6.61 -6.17 -2.44
C LEU A 55 -6.66 -5.28 -1.20
N SER A 56 -7.53 -5.62 -0.25
CA SER A 56 -7.69 -4.87 1.00
C SER A 56 -6.43 -4.94 1.86
N GLU A 57 -5.83 -6.12 1.98
CA GLU A 57 -4.55 -6.34 2.66
C GLU A 57 -3.39 -5.57 1.99
N TYR A 58 -3.31 -5.61 0.65
CA TYR A 58 -2.32 -4.87 -0.12
C TYR A 58 -2.41 -3.36 0.16
N LEU A 59 -3.61 -2.78 0.12
CA LEU A 59 -3.81 -1.36 0.40
C LEU A 59 -3.43 -0.99 1.84
N ALA A 60 -3.75 -1.85 2.81
CA ALA A 60 -3.35 -1.65 4.19
C ALA A 60 -1.82 -1.59 4.33
N GLU A 61 -1.10 -2.52 3.70
CA GLU A 61 0.36 -2.54 3.68
C GLU A 61 0.95 -1.26 3.07
N GLN A 62 0.43 -0.82 1.92
CA GLN A 62 0.89 0.41 1.27
C GLN A 62 0.60 1.67 2.11
N SER A 63 -0.53 1.70 2.81
CA SER A 63 -0.85 2.80 3.72
C SER A 63 0.11 2.87 4.91
N GLU A 64 0.49 1.74 5.48
CA GLU A 64 1.42 1.69 6.61
C GLU A 64 2.83 2.05 6.16
N GLU A 65 3.25 1.61 4.98
CA GLU A 65 4.52 2.00 4.38
C GLU A 65 4.59 3.52 4.19
N ALA A 66 3.56 4.12 3.59
CA ALA A 66 3.47 5.57 3.43
C ALA A 66 3.46 6.32 4.78
N ARG A 67 2.77 5.77 5.79
CA ARG A 67 2.73 6.30 7.16
C ARG A 67 4.12 6.28 7.80
N ARG A 68 4.85 5.17 7.68
CA ARG A 68 6.23 5.08 8.17
C ARG A 68 7.11 6.12 7.49
N MET A 69 7.05 6.25 6.16
CA MET A 69 7.83 7.25 5.42
C MET A 69 7.51 8.70 5.84
N ALA A 70 6.25 9.01 6.15
CA ALA A 70 5.87 10.33 6.65
C ALA A 70 6.48 10.61 8.03
N LEU A 71 6.43 9.66 8.96
CA LEU A 71 7.05 9.79 10.29
C LEU A 71 8.57 9.93 10.22
N TRP A 72 9.23 9.20 9.31
CA TRP A 72 10.65 9.35 9.07
C TRP A 72 11.02 10.75 8.56
N ARG A 73 10.18 11.36 7.69
CA ARG A 73 10.39 12.72 7.19
C ARG A 73 10.25 13.77 8.30
N GLU A 74 9.23 13.66 9.13
CA GLU A 74 8.99 14.57 10.26
C GLU A 74 10.11 14.49 11.32
N ALA A 75 10.60 13.29 11.63
CA ALA A 75 11.72 13.11 12.56
C ALA A 75 13.03 13.70 12.04
N ASN A 76 13.26 13.66 10.72
CA ASN A 76 14.43 14.27 10.09
C ASN A 76 14.32 15.80 10.05
N GLU A 77 13.11 16.35 9.85
CA GLU A 77 12.85 17.79 9.88
C GLU A 77 12.90 18.38 11.30
N ALA A 78 12.50 17.63 12.32
CA ALA A 78 12.63 18.05 13.73
C ALA A 78 14.09 17.99 14.25
N SER A 79 14.98 17.30 13.53
CA SER A 79 16.40 17.14 13.87
C SER A 79 17.25 18.21 13.17
N PHE A 80 17.01 19.50 13.44
CA PHE A 80 17.97 20.57 13.11
C PHE A 80 18.47 21.30 14.37
N PRO A 81 19.49 20.77 15.08
CA PRO A 81 20.11 21.45 16.21
C PRO A 81 21.14 22.53 15.81
N GLU A 82 21.60 22.61 14.55
CA GLU A 82 22.78 23.39 14.18
C GLU A 82 22.54 24.86 13.77
N VAL A 83 21.29 25.35 13.72
CA VAL A 83 21.02 26.77 13.38
C VAL A 83 21.30 27.73 14.56
N TRP A 84 21.59 27.23 15.77
CA TRP A 84 21.98 28.07 16.92
C TRP A 84 23.51 28.15 17.14
N GLY A 85 24.30 27.60 16.22
CA GLY A 85 25.75 27.64 16.26
C GLY A 85 26.37 28.92 15.69
N THR A 86 26.06 30.11 16.24
CA THR A 86 26.90 31.30 15.97
C THR A 86 27.24 32.11 17.23
N SER A 87 28.52 31.99 17.59
CA SER A 87 29.38 33.02 18.20
C SER A 87 29.35 33.24 19.71
N ARG A 88 30.06 32.34 20.43
CA ARG A 88 30.96 32.79 21.49
C ARG A 88 32.13 33.53 20.84
N ARG A 89 32.17 34.86 20.95
CA ARG A 89 33.37 35.69 21.13
C ARG A 89 33.00 37.19 21.12
N HIS A 90 32.83 37.77 22.30
CA HIS A 90 33.09 39.19 22.50
C HIS A 90 34.04 39.30 23.70
N GLY A 91 35.27 39.70 23.42
CA GLY A 91 36.24 40.07 24.43
C GLY A 91 36.19 41.56 24.67
N ILE A 92 36.41 41.96 25.92
CA ILE A 92 37.15 43.14 26.39
C ILE A 92 37.42 42.93 27.88
#